data_AF-A0A1D6EPA9-F1
#
_entry.id   AF-A0A1D6EPA9-F1
#
_cell.length_a   1.000
_cell.length_b   1.000
_cell.length_c   1.000
_cell.angle_alpha   90.00
_cell.angle_beta   90.00
_cell.angle_gamma   90.00
#
_symmetry.space_group_name_H-M   'P 1'
#
loop_
_entity.id
_entity.type
_entity.pdbx_description
1 polymer ?
#
loop_
_entity_poly.entity_id
_entity_poly.type
_entity_poly.pdbx_seq_one_letter_code
_entity_poly.pdbx_strand_id
1 'polypeptide(L)'
;MVGPGLYTEIGKKTRDLLYKDYQTDHKFTLTTYTSNGVAVTASSTKKADLILGEIQSQIKNKNMTIDVKANSESNVNLSLYMYILNPWKLHPLLKMDLQHVHLL
;
A
#
# COMPACT_ATOMS: atom_id res chain seq x y z
N MET A 1 22.31 15.22 11.63
CA MET A 1 21.46 15.45 12.81
C MET A 1 20.11 14.81 12.51
N VAL A 2 19.75 13.75 13.24
CA VAL A 2 18.45 13.08 13.08
C VAL A 2 17.45 13.90 13.90
N GLY A 3 16.38 14.38 13.26
CA GLY A 3 15.31 15.10 13.96
C GLY A 3 14.63 14.20 15.01
N PRO A 4 13.90 14.78 15.97
CA PRO A 4 13.20 13.98 16.97
C PRO A 4 12.28 12.96 16.27
N GLY A 5 12.49 11.68 16.59
CA GLY A 5 11.75 10.57 15.99
C GLY A 5 10.25 10.67 16.24
N LEU A 6 9.46 10.12 15.32
CA LEU A 6 8.00 10.12 15.44
C LEU A 6 7.58 9.33 16.68
N TYR A 7 6.44 9.68 17.29
CA TYR A 7 5.89 8.93 18.44
C TYR A 7 5.75 7.42 18.14
N THR A 8 5.46 7.07 16.89
CA THR A 8 5.38 5.69 16.38
C THR A 8 6.68 4.91 16.56
N GLU A 9 7.84 5.58 16.64
CA GLU A 9 9.16 4.97 16.81
C GLU A 9 9.46 4.60 18.27
N ILE A 10 8.75 5.20 19.23
CA ILE A 10 8.91 4.86 20.65
C ILE A 10 8.44 3.41 20.86
N GLY A 11 9.30 2.59 21.47
CA GLY A 11 9.01 1.17 21.71
C GLY A 11 8.89 0.32 20.44
N LYS A 12 9.25 0.85 19.26
CA LYS A 12 9.25 0.09 18.01
C LYS A 12 10.17 -1.13 18.11
N LYS A 13 11.40 -0.94 18.61
CA LYS A 13 12.38 -2.02 18.76
C LYS A 13 11.88 -3.17 19.65
N THR A 14 11.20 -2.86 20.75
CA THR A 14 10.63 -3.87 21.65
C THR A 14 9.47 -4.61 21.00
N ARG A 15 8.57 -3.89 20.32
CA ARG A 15 7.47 -4.50 19.56
C ARG A 15 8.00 -5.40 18.45
N ASP A 16 8.98 -4.93 17.69
CA ASP A 16 9.60 -5.70 16.61
C ASP A 16 10.21 -7.00 17.14
N LEU A 17 10.88 -6.98 18.31
CA LEU A 17 11.43 -8.19 18.94
C LEU A 17 10.35 -9.19 19.39
N LEU A 18 9.23 -8.70 19.91
CA LEU A 18 8.12 -9.56 20.37
C LEU A 18 7.35 -10.21 19.21
N TYR A 19 7.23 -9.53 18.06
CA TYR A 19 6.46 -10.01 16.91
C TYR A 19 7.30 -10.76 15.87
N LYS A 20 8.64 -10.67 15.93
CA LYS A 20 9.55 -11.16 14.89
C LYS A 20 9.29 -12.60 14.44
N ASP A 21 9.02 -13.49 15.40
CA ASP A 21 8.84 -14.92 15.16
C ASP A 21 7.41 -15.40 15.49
N TYR A 22 6.52 -14.48 15.88
CA TYR A 22 5.13 -14.77 16.21
C TYR A 22 4.21 -14.33 15.08
N GLN A 23 4.38 -14.96 13.92
CA GLN A 23 3.52 -14.72 12.76
C GLN A 23 3.02 -16.08 12.25
N THR A 24 1.82 -16.47 12.71
CA THR A 24 1.12 -17.68 12.27
C THR A 24 0.61 -17.58 10.83
N ASP A 25 0.64 -16.37 10.27
CA ASP A 25 0.13 -16.06 8.94
C ASP A 25 1.26 -16.23 7.92
N HIS A 26 1.02 -17.03 6.88
CA HIS A 26 1.98 -17.19 5.79
C HIS A 26 1.68 -16.15 4.70
N LYS A 27 2.57 -15.18 4.53
CA LYS A 27 2.46 -14.17 3.47
C LYS A 27 3.48 -14.42 2.36
N PHE A 28 2.97 -14.62 1.16
CA PHE A 28 3.75 -14.60 -0.07
C PHE A 28 3.56 -13.25 -0.76
N THR A 29 4.62 -12.65 -1.27
CA THR A 29 4.55 -11.39 -2.01
C THR A 29 5.56 -11.41 -3.15
N LEU A 30 5.06 -11.14 -4.35
CA LEU A 30 5.84 -11.02 -5.57
C LEU A 30 5.62 -9.63 -6.14
N THR A 31 6.70 -8.88 -6.31
CA THR A 31 6.66 -7.56 -6.96
C THR A 31 7.52 -7.57 -8.20
N THR A 32 6.94 -7.15 -9.32
CA THR A 32 7.64 -6.92 -10.58
C THR A 32 7.68 -5.43 -10.88
N TYR A 33 8.83 -4.95 -11.33
CA TYR A 33 9.06 -3.57 -11.69
C TYR A 33 9.39 -3.45 -13.16
N THR A 34 8.87 -2.40 -13.79
CA THR A 34 9.22 -2.02 -15.17
C THR A 34 10.10 -0.79 -15.16
N SER A 35 10.92 -0.62 -16.20
CA SER A 35 11.77 0.57 -16.38
C SER A 35 10.97 1.88 -16.44
N ASN A 36 9.69 1.81 -16.81
CA ASN A 36 8.82 2.96 -16.98
C ASN A 36 8.12 3.41 -15.67
N GLY A 37 8.51 2.85 -14.52
CA GLY A 37 7.98 3.27 -13.21
C GLY A 37 6.63 2.63 -12.84
N VAL A 38 6.25 1.55 -13.52
CA VAL A 38 5.12 0.69 -13.12
C VAL A 38 5.63 -0.42 -12.20
N ALA A 39 4.96 -0.60 -11.07
CA ALA A 39 5.18 -1.69 -10.13
C ALA A 39 3.88 -2.49 -9.97
N VAL A 40 3.95 -3.80 -10.17
CA VAL A 40 2.83 -4.72 -9.93
C VAL A 40 3.22 -5.65 -8.79
N THR A 41 2.42 -5.65 -7.73
CA THR A 41 2.60 -6.47 -6.54
C THR A 41 1.42 -7.44 -6.44
N ALA A 42 1.70 -8.73 -6.48
CA ALA A 42 0.76 -9.78 -6.11
C ALA A 42 1.12 -10.28 -4.71
N SER A 43 0.14 -10.34 -3.82
CA SER A 43 0.33 -10.88 -2.49
C SER A 43 -0.78 -11.86 -2.13
N SER A 44 -0.40 -12.90 -1.40
CA SER A 44 -1.33 -13.86 -0.82
C SER A 44 -0.98 -14.05 0.64
N THR A 45 -1.97 -13.97 1.51
CA THR A 45 -1.81 -14.19 2.94
C THR A 45 -2.72 -15.32 3.36
N LYS A 46 -2.14 -16.41 3.86
CA LYS A 46 -2.88 -17.48 4.54
C LYS A 46 -2.93 -17.15 6.02
N LYS A 47 -4.14 -16.97 6.55
CA LYS A 47 -4.42 -16.72 7.96
C LYS A 47 -5.35 -17.81 8.47
N ALA A 48 -4.84 -18.69 9.33
CA ALA A 48 -5.51 -19.95 9.68
C ALA A 48 -5.91 -20.73 8.40
N ASP A 49 -7.21 -20.97 8.19
CA ASP A 49 -7.74 -21.64 7.00
C ASP A 49 -8.20 -20.67 5.89
N LEU A 50 -8.13 -19.36 6.13
CA LEU A 50 -8.52 -18.34 5.15
C LEU A 50 -7.32 -17.92 4.28
N ILE A 51 -7.51 -17.93 2.96
CA ILE A 51 -6.53 -17.41 2.00
C ILE A 51 -7.06 -16.10 1.43
N LEU A 52 -6.34 -15.01 1.68
CA LEU A 52 -6.63 -13.69 1.15
C LEU A 52 -5.63 -13.36 0.04
N GLY A 53 -6.14 -13.03 -1.14
CA GLY A 53 -5.35 -12.55 -2.27
C GLY A 53 -5.51 -11.05 -2.45
N GLU A 54 -4.44 -10.40 -2.89
CA GLU A 54 -4.43 -8.98 -3.23
C GLU A 54 -3.50 -8.74 -4.41
N ILE A 55 -3.97 -7.93 -5.36
CA ILE A 55 -3.18 -7.42 -6.48
C ILE A 55 -3.16 -5.90 -6.37
N GLN A 56 -1.97 -5.33 -6.36
CA GLN A 56 -1.74 -3.90 -6.41
C GLN A 56 -0.92 -3.55 -7.66
N SER A 57 -1.32 -2.50 -8.36
CA SER A 57 -0.58 -1.89 -9.45
C SER A 57 -0.38 -0.41 -9.17
N GLN A 58 0.86 0.04 -9.28
CA GLN A 58 1.23 1.43 -9.03
C GLN A 58 2.00 1.96 -10.24
N ILE A 59 1.59 3.12 -10.73
CA ILE A 59 2.28 3.87 -11.79
C ILE A 59 2.72 5.20 -11.21
N LYS A 60 4.03 5.46 -11.24
CA LYS A 60 4.59 6.76 -10.88
C LYS A 60 5.14 7.45 -12.11
N ASN A 61 4.57 8.60 -12.44
CA ASN A 61 5.06 9.45 -13.52
C ASN A 61 5.20 10.88 -13.02
N LYS A 62 6.44 11.31 -12.72
CA LYS A 62 6.86 12.65 -12.29
C LYS A 62 5.99 13.27 -11.19
N ASN A 63 4.83 13.80 -11.58
CA ASN A 63 3.89 14.56 -10.75
C ASN A 63 2.61 13.80 -10.42
N MET A 64 2.45 12.59 -10.94
CA MET A 64 1.24 11.78 -10.80
C MET A 64 1.59 10.38 -10.32
N THR A 65 0.86 9.91 -9.30
CA THR A 65 0.87 8.51 -8.87
C THR A 65 -0.54 7.98 -8.96
N ILE A 66 -0.69 6.85 -9.65
CA ILE A 66 -1.94 6.10 -9.70
C ILE A 66 -1.67 4.78 -8.99
N ASP A 67 -2.50 4.46 -8.01
CA ASP A 67 -2.47 3.19 -7.28
C ASP A 67 -3.82 2.50 -7.45
N VAL A 68 -3.81 1.26 -7.90
CA VAL A 68 -4.99 0.40 -8.00
C VAL A 68 -4.74 -0.83 -7.16
N LYS A 69 -5.69 -1.14 -6.29
CA LYS A 69 -5.64 -2.30 -5.42
C LYS A 69 -6.95 -3.07 -5.52
N ALA A 70 -6.87 -4.37 -5.69
CA ALA A 70 -8.01 -5.27 -5.67
C ALA A 70 -7.71 -6.45 -4.75
N ASN A 71 -8.72 -6.94 -4.03
CA ASN A 71 -8.58 -8.08 -3.13
C ASN A 71 -9.61 -9.19 -3.39
N SER A 72 -9.41 -10.36 -2.77
CA SER A 72 -10.30 -11.52 -2.87
C SER A 72 -11.67 -11.33 -2.23
N GLU A 73 -11.90 -10.22 -1.52
CA GLU A 73 -13.19 -9.84 -0.96
C GLU A 73 -13.98 -8.95 -1.93
N SER A 74 -13.58 -8.90 -3.21
CA SER A 74 -14.19 -8.08 -4.27
C SER A 74 -14.12 -6.57 -4.01
N ASN A 75 -13.22 -6.12 -3.14
CA ASN A 75 -12.97 -4.71 -2.97
C ASN A 75 -11.96 -4.23 -4.01
N VAL A 76 -12.26 -3.10 -4.64
CA VAL A 76 -11.37 -2.40 -5.55
C VAL A 76 -11.19 -0.98 -5.05
N ASN A 77 -9.95 -0.55 -4.85
CA ASN A 77 -9.60 0.80 -4.45
C ASN A 77 -8.70 1.41 -5.52
N LEU A 78 -9.10 2.59 -6.01
CA LEU A 78 -8.29 3.44 -6.86
C LEU A 78 -7.84 4.64 -6.02
N SER A 79 -6.56 5.01 -6.09
CA SER A 79 -6.02 6.22 -5.47
C SER A 79 -5.21 7.00 -6.50
N LEU A 80 -5.56 8.28 -6.67
CA LEU A 80 -4.88 9.21 -7.57
C LEU A 80 -4.20 10.30 -6.74
N TYR A 81 -2.90 10.44 -6.90
CA TYR A 81 -2.10 11.51 -6.31
C TYR A 81 -1.57 12.40 -7.42
N MET A 82 -1.91 13.69 -7.38
CA MET A 82 -1.39 14.69 -8.29
C MET A 82 -0.71 15.81 -7.51
N TYR A 83 0.56 16.08 -7.81
CA TYR A 83 1.32 17.19 -7.25
C TYR A 83 1.26 18.39 -8.19
N ILE A 84 0.50 19.42 -7.81
CA ILE A 84 0.47 20.71 -8.51
C ILE A 84 1.79 21.43 -8.25
N LEU A 85 2.52 21.78 -9.31
CA LEU A 85 3.75 22.56 -9.23
C LEU A 85 3.38 24.06 -9.15
N ASN A 86 3.23 24.59 -7.92
CA ASN A 86 3.33 26.01 -7.46
C ASN A 86 2.13 26.55 -6.64
N PRO A 87 2.32 27.53 -5.72
CA PRO A 87 3.05 27.40 -4.44
C PRO A 87 2.21 27.92 -3.24
N TRP A 88 0.94 28.28 -3.44
CA TRP A 88 0.04 28.72 -2.38
C TRP A 88 -0.75 27.51 -1.87
N LYS A 89 -0.07 26.71 -1.03
CA LYS A 89 -0.55 25.62 -0.19
C LYS A 89 -1.98 25.13 -0.46
N LEU A 90 -2.09 23.88 -0.90
CA LEU A 90 -3.09 22.93 -0.38
C LEU A 90 -2.49 21.52 -0.39
N HIS A 91 -2.61 20.86 0.76
CA HIS A 91 -2.26 19.46 1.00
C HIS A 91 -2.91 18.53 -0.05
N PRO A 92 -2.28 17.42 -0.45
CA PRO A 92 -2.89 16.47 -1.38
C PRO A 92 -3.97 15.66 -0.66
N LEU A 93 -5.24 16.00 -0.85
CA LEU A 93 -6.36 15.15 -0.39
C LEU A 93 -7.52 15.21 -1.39
N LEU A 94 -7.36 14.58 -2.56
CA LEU A 94 -8.51 14.02 -3.27
C LEU A 94 -8.35 12.50 -3.31
N LYS A 95 -8.66 11.85 -2.18
CA LYS A 95 -8.83 10.40 -2.13
C LYS A 95 -10.23 10.10 -2.66
N MET A 96 -10.37 9.85 -3.96
CA MET A 96 -11.59 9.26 -4.51
C MET A 96 -11.54 7.75 -4.30
N ASP A 97 -12.11 7.28 -3.19
CA ASP A 97 -12.22 5.86 -2.87
C ASP A 97 -13.51 5.32 -3.51
N LEU A 98 -13.40 4.68 -4.68
CA LEU A 98 -14.54 4.05 -5.37
C LEU A 98 -14.71 2.61 -4.87
N GLN A 99 -15.38 2.41 -3.73
CA GLN A 99 -15.44 1.10 -3.05
C GLN A 99 -16.40 0.06 -3.62
N HIS A 100 -17.17 0.37 -4.66
CA HIS A 100 -18.25 -0.52 -5.10
C HIS A 100 -18.16 -0.80 -6.59
N VAL A 101 -17.27 -1.71 -6.97
CA VAL A 101 -17.35 -2.42 -8.25
C VAL A 101 -17.48 -3.90 -7.94
N HIS A 102 -18.72 -4.38 -7.86
CA HIS A 102 -18.98 -5.82 -7.80
C HIS A 102 -18.60 -6.42 -9.15
N LEU A 103 -17.55 -7.24 -9.19
CA LEU A 103 -17.31 -8.14 -10.32
C LEU A 103 -18.25 -9.34 -10.17
N LEU A 104 -19.03 -9.61 -11.23
CA LEU A 104 -19.97 -10.73 -11.36
C LEU A 104 -19.31 -12.10 -11.14
#